data_AF-B1XM51-F1
#
_entry.id   AF-B1XM51-F1
#
_cell.length_a   1.000
_cell.length_b   1.000
_cell.length_c   1.000
_cell.angle_alpha   90.00
_cell.angle_beta   90.00
_cell.angle_gamma   90.00
#
_symmetry.space_group_name_H-M   'P 1'
#
loop_
_entity.id
_entity.type
_entity.pdbx_description
1 polymer ?
#
loop_
_entity_poly.entity_id
_entity_poly.type
_entity_poly.pdbx_seq_one_letter_code
_entity_poly.pdbx_strand_id
1 'polypeptide(L)'
;MGRVICFVILIGLCWWAAPAYGELCRVYGEQQICLVSLKRSAKYYWEYRAVLRINGKKIPVQKFDCLHNLDLANDRRKFVCSLIPRR
;
A
#
# COMPACT_ATOMS: atom_id res chain seq x y z
N MET A 1 -32.65 18.52 -26.58
CA MET A 1 -31.19 18.71 -26.68
C MET A 1 -30.49 18.72 -25.31
N GLY A 2 -30.93 19.53 -24.32
CA GLY A 2 -30.26 19.64 -23.01
C GLY A 2 -29.87 18.33 -22.30
N ARG A 3 -30.71 17.29 -22.30
CA ARG A 3 -30.38 15.97 -21.71
C ARG A 3 -29.12 15.33 -22.31
N VAL A 4 -28.93 15.45 -23.63
CA VAL A 4 -27.74 14.89 -24.32
C VAL A 4 -26.49 15.67 -23.93
N ILE A 5 -26.60 17.00 -23.82
CA ILE A 5 -25.50 17.87 -23.38
C ILE A 5 -25.07 17.49 -21.95
N CYS A 6 -26.02 17.28 -21.03
CA CYS A 6 -25.70 16.80 -19.68
C CYS A 6 -24.99 15.44 -19.67
N PHE A 7 -25.41 14.47 -20.51
CA PHE A 7 -24.73 13.18 -20.62
C PHE A 7 -23.29 13.32 -21.14
N VAL A 8 -23.06 14.16 -22.16
CA VAL A 8 -21.71 14.42 -22.69
C VAL A 8 -20.81 15.07 -21.63
N ILE A 9 -21.33 16.02 -20.85
CA ILE A 9 -20.59 16.66 -19.75
C ILE A 9 -20.24 15.64 -18.66
N LEU A 10 -21.18 14.80 -18.23
CA LEU A 10 -20.95 13.76 -17.22
C LEU A 10 -19.89 12.73 -17.66
N ILE A 11 -19.92 12.31 -18.93
CA ILE A 11 -18.91 11.39 -19.49
C ILE A 11 -17.52 12.07 -19.53
N GLY A 12 -17.45 13.33 -19.92
CA GLY A 12 -16.19 14.10 -19.94
C GLY A 12 -15.56 14.26 -18.55
N LEU A 13 -16.36 14.49 -17.51
CA LEU A 13 -15.89 14.63 -16.13
C LEU A 13 -15.27 13.33 -15.59
N CYS A 14 -15.82 12.16 -15.95
CA CYS A 14 -15.24 10.86 -15.53
C CYS A 14 -13.83 10.61 -16.09
N TRP A 15 -13.46 11.20 -17.24
CA TRP A 15 -12.10 11.06 -17.80
C TRP A 15 -11.04 11.92 -17.11
N TRP A 16 -11.43 12.90 -16.28
CA TRP A 16 -10.47 13.73 -15.52
C TRP A 16 -10.16 13.18 -14.12
N ALA A 17 -10.75 12.04 -13.74
CA ALA A 17 -10.44 11.37 -12.49
C ALA A 17 -9.02 10.76 -12.51
N ALA A 18 -8.04 11.49 -11.98
CA ALA A 18 -6.69 10.99 -11.81
C ALA A 18 -6.64 9.81 -10.79
N PRO A 19 -5.83 8.77 -11.02
CA PRO A 19 -5.69 7.67 -10.07
C PRO A 19 -5.05 8.13 -8.76
N ALA A 20 -5.82 8.06 -7.67
CA ALA A 20 -5.35 8.40 -6.33
C ALA A 20 -4.47 7.28 -5.75
N TYR A 21 -3.15 7.39 -5.93
CA TYR A 21 -2.17 6.48 -5.34
C TYR A 21 -1.96 6.77 -3.84
N GLY A 22 -2.84 6.25 -2.98
CA GLY A 22 -2.67 6.33 -1.53
C GLY A 22 -1.47 5.53 -1.02
N GLU A 23 -0.58 6.16 -0.23
CA GLU A 23 0.38 5.45 0.64
C GLU A 23 -0.40 4.71 1.75
N LEU A 24 0.01 3.48 2.08
CA LEU A 24 -0.69 2.67 3.08
C LEU A 24 -0.10 2.97 4.45
N CYS A 25 -0.80 3.76 5.26
CA CYS A 25 -0.32 4.28 6.54
C CYS A 25 -1.07 3.69 7.75
N ARG A 26 -0.38 3.59 8.88
CA ARG A 26 -0.96 3.35 10.22
C ARG A 26 -0.26 4.24 11.25
N VAL A 27 -0.98 4.57 12.31
CA VAL A 27 -0.42 5.16 13.53
C VAL A 27 -0.22 4.05 14.57
N TYR A 28 0.94 4.03 15.20
CA TYR A 28 1.34 3.14 16.28
C TYR A 28 1.84 4.01 17.45
N GLY A 29 0.98 4.22 18.45
CA GLY A 29 1.24 5.22 19.51
C GLY A 29 1.39 6.62 18.91
N GLU A 30 2.52 7.28 19.18
CA GLU A 30 2.86 8.60 18.62
C GLU A 30 3.60 8.52 17.26
N GLN A 31 3.77 7.33 16.69
CA GLN A 31 4.52 7.13 15.44
C GLN A 31 3.61 6.77 14.26
N GLN A 32 3.66 7.57 13.19
CA GLN A 32 3.01 7.26 11.92
C GLN A 32 3.98 6.48 11.02
N ILE A 33 3.58 5.27 10.62
CA ILE A 33 4.33 4.39 9.72
C ILE A 33 3.57 4.26 8.40
N CYS A 34 4.20 4.60 7.28
CA CYS A 34 3.64 4.47 5.93
C CYS A 34 4.49 3.55 5.05
N LEU A 35 3.83 2.69 4.28
CA LEU A 35 4.47 1.82 3.31
C LEU A 35 4.64 2.52 1.96
N VAL A 36 5.90 2.80 1.60
CA VAL A 36 6.29 3.46 0.35
C VAL A 36 6.39 2.46 -0.81
N SER A 37 6.99 1.28 -0.58
CA SER A 37 7.07 0.23 -1.60
C SER A 37 7.27 -1.15 -1.00
N LEU A 38 6.74 -2.18 -1.67
CA LEU A 38 6.91 -3.59 -1.32
C LEU A 38 7.40 -4.37 -2.55
N LYS A 39 8.39 -5.25 -2.39
CA LYS A 39 8.79 -6.24 -3.39
C LYS A 39 8.91 -7.63 -2.74
N ARG A 40 8.36 -8.67 -3.37
CA ARG A 40 8.61 -10.06 -2.99
C ARG A 40 10.00 -10.48 -3.47
N SER A 41 10.69 -11.34 -2.73
CA SER A 41 11.95 -11.94 -3.16
C SER A 41 11.75 -12.89 -4.34
N ALA A 42 12.78 -13.02 -5.18
CA ALA A 42 12.80 -13.99 -6.28
C ALA A 42 13.17 -15.41 -5.81
N LYS A 43 13.91 -15.53 -4.69
CA LYS A 43 14.41 -16.82 -4.18
C LYS A 43 13.44 -17.54 -3.25
N TYR A 44 12.66 -16.79 -2.47
CA TYR A 44 11.76 -17.32 -1.44
C TYR A 44 10.41 -16.61 -1.50
N TYR A 45 9.31 -17.36 -1.64
CA TYR A 45 7.97 -16.77 -1.82
C TYR A 45 7.43 -16.05 -0.56
N TRP A 46 8.08 -16.27 0.58
CA TRP A 46 7.76 -15.67 1.89
C TRP A 46 8.69 -14.52 2.31
N GLU A 47 9.83 -14.28 1.62
CA GLU A 47 10.70 -13.11 1.91
C GLU A 47 10.15 -11.87 1.20
N TYR A 48 9.92 -10.80 1.95
CA TYR A 48 9.49 -9.50 1.45
C TYR A 48 10.51 -8.42 1.76
N ARG A 49 10.60 -7.43 0.88
CA ARG A 49 11.48 -6.27 0.97
C ARG A 49 10.64 -5.01 0.91
N ALA A 50 10.62 -4.23 1.98
CA ALA A 50 9.78 -3.04 2.08
C ALA A 50 10.60 -1.77 2.34
N VAL A 51 10.11 -0.65 1.82
CA VAL A 51 10.57 0.70 2.14
C VAL A 51 9.49 1.37 2.94
N LEU A 52 9.83 1.82 4.14
CA LEU A 52 8.91 2.45 5.09
C LEU A 52 9.24 3.93 5.26
N ARG A 53 8.25 4.70 5.71
CA ARG A 53 8.38 6.09 6.14
C ARG A 53 7.85 6.18 7.57
N ILE A 54 8.68 6.59 8.54
CA ILE A 54 8.27 6.76 9.94
C ILE A 54 8.39 8.24 10.29
N ASN A 55 7.30 8.86 10.76
CA ASN A 55 7.21 10.29 11.09
C ASN A 55 7.81 11.19 9.99
N GLY A 56 7.43 10.93 8.74
CA GLY A 56 7.93 11.63 7.54
C GLY A 56 9.30 11.16 7.03
N LYS A 57 10.14 10.53 7.86
CA LYS A 57 11.49 10.08 7.49
C LYS A 57 11.47 8.73 6.77
N LYS A 58 12.01 8.69 5.55
CA LYS A 58 12.14 7.46 4.74
C LYS A 58 13.27 6.57 5.29
N ILE A 59 12.98 5.29 5.47
CA ILE A 59 13.91 4.27 5.98
C ILE A 59 14.42 3.41 4.80
N PRO A 60 15.69 2.97 4.79
CA PRO A 60 16.19 2.03 3.78
C PRO A 60 15.41 0.71 3.74
N VAL A 61 15.66 -0.08 2.69
CA VAL A 61 14.96 -1.35 2.44
C VAL A 61 15.17 -2.34 3.60
N GLN A 62 14.08 -2.75 4.25
CA GLN A 62 14.07 -3.79 5.28
C GLN A 62 13.52 -5.10 4.74
N LYS A 63 14.02 -6.22 5.28
CA LYS A 63 13.56 -7.58 4.96
C LYS A 63 12.55 -8.06 6.01
N PHE A 64 11.54 -8.80 5.57
CA PHE A 64 10.50 -9.40 6.40
C PHE A 64 10.28 -10.86 6.00
N ASP A 65 10.22 -11.75 6.98
CA ASP A 65 9.84 -13.15 6.79
C ASP A 65 8.35 -13.33 7.12
N CYS A 66 7.60 -13.89 6.17
CA CYS A 66 6.16 -14.07 6.26
C CYS A 66 5.71 -15.54 6.30
N LEU A 67 6.63 -16.50 6.51
CA LEU A 67 6.38 -17.92 6.28
C LEU A 67 5.18 -18.49 7.07
N HIS A 68 4.94 -18.01 8.29
CA HIS A 68 3.83 -18.47 9.13
C HIS A 68 2.58 -17.58 9.10
N ASN A 69 2.47 -16.69 8.11
CA ASN A 69 1.32 -15.80 7.91
C ASN A 69 0.71 -16.06 6.50
N LEU A 70 0.36 -17.32 6.22
CA LEU A 70 0.04 -17.78 4.85
C LEU A 70 -1.33 -17.31 4.35
N ASP A 71 -2.34 -17.19 5.21
CA ASP A 71 -3.76 -16.88 4.91
C ASP A 71 -4.03 -15.41 4.50
N LEU A 72 -3.04 -14.76 3.89
CA LEU A 72 -3.05 -13.33 3.59
C LEU A 72 -3.11 -13.11 2.07
N ALA A 73 -4.32 -12.95 1.53
CA ALA A 73 -4.54 -12.78 0.09
C ALA A 73 -3.76 -11.58 -0.48
N ASN A 74 -3.97 -10.37 0.05
CA ASN A 74 -3.01 -9.25 0.03
C ASN A 74 -3.51 -8.13 0.96
N ASP A 75 -2.57 -7.37 1.53
CA ASP A 75 -2.81 -6.01 2.04
C ASP A 75 -1.42 -5.31 2.11
N ARG A 76 -0.77 -5.27 0.94
CA ARG A 76 0.64 -4.88 0.69
C ARG A 76 1.76 -5.45 1.61
N ARG A 77 1.78 -6.66 2.21
CA ARG A 77 0.89 -7.83 2.26
C ARG A 77 0.56 -8.06 3.74
N LYS A 78 -0.71 -7.88 4.15
CA LYS A 78 -1.13 -7.52 5.51
C LYS A 78 -0.16 -6.58 6.25
N PHE A 79 -0.23 -5.31 5.86
CA PHE A 79 0.64 -4.19 6.19
C PHE A 79 2.07 -4.35 5.67
N VAL A 80 2.96 -5.08 6.37
CA VAL A 80 4.14 -5.78 5.78
C VAL A 80 4.34 -7.04 6.61
N CYS A 81 3.42 -7.99 6.44
CA CYS A 81 3.17 -9.14 7.33
C CYS A 81 3.03 -8.74 8.80
N SER A 82 2.56 -7.51 9.03
CA SER A 82 2.38 -6.77 10.30
C SER A 82 3.62 -6.39 11.13
N LEU A 83 4.75 -6.01 10.49
CA LEU A 83 5.90 -5.35 11.16
C LEU A 83 6.38 -6.09 12.43
N ILE A 84 6.51 -7.41 12.30
CA ILE A 84 6.38 -8.41 13.37
C ILE A 84 7.43 -8.30 14.48
N PRO A 85 6.98 -8.33 15.76
CA PRO A 85 7.54 -9.20 16.77
C PRO A 85 6.51 -10.27 17.20
N ARG A 86 6.93 -11.54 17.30
CA ARG A 86 6.16 -12.62 17.95
C ARG A 86 6.71 -12.84 19.36
N ARG A 87 5.83 -13.29 20.28
CA ARG A 87 6.18 -13.73 21.64
C ARG A 87 7.29 -14.79 21.59
#